data_AF-T0PAU5-F1
#
_entry.id   AF-T0PAU5-F1
#
_cell.length_a   1.000
_cell.length_b   1.000
_cell.length_c   1.000
_cell.angle_alpha   90.00
_cell.angle_beta   90.00
_cell.angle_gamma   90.00
#
_symmetry.space_group_name_H-M   'P 1'
#
loop_
_entity.id
_entity.type
_entity.pdbx_description
1 polymer ?
#
loop_
_entity_poly.entity_id
_entity_poly.type
_entity_poly.pdbx_seq_one_letter_code
_entity_poly.pdbx_strand_id
1 'polypeptide(L)'
;MEKEFVNNEPVGDLVVYSSELKGVKIEHHIIPSIIDEIPVLSVVAAFAAGETVFQGVEELKVKESDRVEGIVKNLRKANLKATYSNNNLIIQGFHVEGETSTEGSVSIETNNDHRIAMAFAILAMKLKATIIIDNWDCSEISFPDSKTYFSKFMNFMK
;
A
#
# COMPACT_ATOMS: atom_id res chain seq x y z
N MET A 1 -3.18 21.73 -24.17
CA MET A 1 -1.79 21.38 -23.85
C MET A 1 -1.37 20.30 -24.81
N GLU A 2 -0.28 20.52 -25.56
CA GLU A 2 0.35 19.45 -26.32
C GLU A 2 0.86 18.40 -25.32
N LYS A 3 0.67 17.11 -25.62
CA LYS A 3 1.19 16.02 -24.80
C LYS A 3 2.70 15.95 -24.98
N GLU A 4 3.43 15.99 -23.88
CA GLU A 4 4.88 15.76 -23.91
C GLU A 4 5.14 14.25 -24.00
N PHE A 5 6.15 13.88 -24.78
CA PHE A 5 6.54 12.48 -25.00
C PHE A 5 8.04 12.30 -24.76
N VAL A 6 8.40 11.26 -24.03
CA VAL A 6 9.80 10.80 -23.85
C VAL A 6 9.85 9.32 -24.21
N ASN A 7 10.74 8.93 -25.13
CA ASN A 7 10.82 7.55 -25.64
C ASN A 7 9.48 6.97 -26.14
N ASN A 8 8.66 7.80 -26.80
CA ASN A 8 7.28 7.50 -27.26
C ASN A 8 6.25 7.24 -26.15
N GLU A 9 6.60 7.46 -24.89
CA GLU A 9 5.67 7.38 -23.78
C GLU A 9 5.18 8.78 -23.39
N PRO A 10 3.87 8.97 -23.14
CA PRO A 10 3.35 10.24 -22.66
C PRO A 10 3.90 10.53 -21.25
N VAL A 11 4.38 11.74 -21.03
CA VAL A 11 4.88 12.19 -19.73
C VAL A 11 4.14 13.43 -19.24
N GLY A 12 4.22 13.68 -17.94
CA GLY A 12 3.68 14.87 -17.30
C GLY A 12 4.00 14.93 -15.82
N ASP A 13 3.84 16.11 -15.24
CA ASP A 13 4.07 16.35 -13.82
C ASP A 13 2.84 15.99 -12.99
N LEU A 14 3.06 15.28 -11.87
CA LEU A 14 2.04 15.01 -10.87
C LEU A 14 2.29 15.89 -9.64
N VAL A 15 1.35 16.78 -9.34
CA VAL A 15 1.33 17.58 -8.11
C VAL A 15 0.26 17.03 -7.19
N VAL A 16 0.65 16.57 -6.01
CA VAL A 16 -0.23 15.89 -5.05
C VAL A 16 -0.39 16.72 -3.79
N TYR A 17 -1.62 16.80 -3.28
CA TYR A 17 -1.98 17.48 -2.03
C TYR A 17 -2.66 16.51 -1.09
N SER A 18 -2.64 16.79 0.22
CA SER A 18 -3.44 16.05 1.18
C SER A 18 -4.93 16.16 0.85
N SER A 19 -5.70 15.10 1.11
CA SER A 19 -7.13 15.04 0.80
C SER A 19 -7.84 14.04 1.71
N GLU A 20 -9.13 14.27 1.94
CA GLU A 20 -10.01 13.27 2.54
C GLU A 20 -10.47 12.30 1.46
N LEU A 21 -10.18 11.01 1.65
CA LEU A 21 -10.51 9.98 0.68
C LEU A 21 -11.79 9.25 1.08
N LYS A 22 -12.49 8.72 0.09
CA LYS A 22 -13.65 7.83 0.28
C LYS A 22 -13.35 6.49 -0.34
N GLY A 23 -13.85 5.42 0.29
CA GLY A 23 -13.74 4.08 -0.24
C GLY A 23 -14.47 3.95 -1.58
N VAL A 24 -13.92 3.13 -2.47
CA VAL A 24 -14.45 2.94 -3.84
C VAL A 24 -14.45 1.47 -4.23
N LYS A 25 -15.30 1.12 -5.18
CA LYS A 25 -15.27 -0.19 -5.84
C LYS A 25 -14.43 -0.09 -7.11
N ILE A 26 -13.33 -0.82 -7.17
CA ILE A 26 -12.49 -0.96 -8.35
C ILE A 26 -12.94 -2.22 -9.09
N GLU A 27 -13.53 -2.01 -10.27
CA GLU A 27 -14.05 -3.08 -11.12
C GLU A 27 -12.92 -3.95 -11.70
N HIS A 28 -13.22 -5.23 -11.95
CA HIS A 28 -12.23 -6.22 -12.41
C HIS A 28 -11.45 -5.79 -13.66
N HIS A 29 -12.08 -5.09 -14.61
CA HIS A 29 -11.43 -4.65 -15.84
C HIS A 29 -10.34 -3.58 -15.62
N ILE A 30 -10.33 -2.91 -14.47
CA ILE A 30 -9.31 -1.91 -14.10
C ILE A 30 -8.09 -2.60 -13.48
N ILE A 31 -8.29 -3.73 -12.77
CA ILE A 31 -7.25 -4.42 -12.00
C ILE A 31 -5.95 -4.67 -12.78
N PRO A 32 -5.97 -5.16 -14.04
CA PRO A 32 -4.72 -5.38 -14.79
C PRO A 32 -3.86 -4.13 -14.94
N SER A 33 -4.47 -2.94 -14.98
CA SER A 33 -3.77 -1.66 -15.15
C SER A 33 -3.14 -1.12 -13.86
N ILE A 34 -3.52 -1.67 -12.70
CA ILE A 34 -3.07 -1.20 -11.39
C ILE A 34 -2.59 -2.34 -10.47
N ILE A 35 -2.39 -3.55 -11.01
CA ILE A 35 -2.21 -4.78 -10.23
C ILE A 35 -1.04 -4.66 -9.25
N ASP A 36 0.01 -3.97 -9.67
CA ASP A 36 1.22 -3.77 -8.91
C ASP A 36 1.11 -2.63 -7.88
N GLU A 37 0.14 -1.74 -8.03
CA GLU A 37 -0.17 -0.64 -7.11
C GLU A 37 -1.15 -1.06 -6.00
N ILE A 38 -1.82 -2.21 -6.12
CA ILE A 38 -2.79 -2.67 -5.10
C ILE A 38 -2.20 -2.74 -3.68
N PRO A 39 -0.94 -3.16 -3.44
CA PRO A 39 -0.34 -3.09 -2.10
C PRO A 39 -0.41 -1.69 -1.47
N VAL A 40 0.04 -0.65 -2.17
CA VAL A 40 0.02 0.72 -1.64
C VAL A 40 -1.39 1.29 -1.59
N LEU A 41 -2.23 1.00 -2.59
CA LEU A 41 -3.63 1.42 -2.59
C LEU A 41 -4.42 0.78 -1.45
N SER A 42 -4.07 -0.43 -1.01
CA SER A 42 -4.69 -1.09 0.14
C SER A 42 -4.34 -0.38 1.45
N VAL A 43 -3.10 0.08 1.60
CA VAL A 43 -2.67 0.90 2.75
C VAL A 43 -3.41 2.24 2.75
N VAL A 44 -3.52 2.90 1.59
CA VAL A 44 -4.29 4.16 1.45
C VAL A 44 -5.77 3.94 1.78
N ALA A 45 -6.37 2.87 1.26
CA ALA A 45 -7.78 2.53 1.47
C ALA A 45 -8.13 2.32 2.94
N ALA A 46 -7.19 1.85 3.77
CA ALA A 46 -7.40 1.68 5.20
C ALA A 46 -7.65 3.00 5.96
N PHE A 47 -7.32 4.15 5.34
CA PHE A 47 -7.57 5.49 5.85
C PHE A 47 -8.60 6.29 5.04
N ALA A 48 -9.28 5.63 4.08
CA ALA A 48 -10.37 6.23 3.32
C ALA A 48 -11.70 6.02 4.05
N ALA A 49 -12.62 6.99 3.97
CA ALA A 49 -13.93 6.86 4.58
C ALA A 49 -14.78 5.79 3.88
N GLY A 50 -15.11 4.71 4.57
CA GLY A 50 -15.95 3.62 4.05
C GLY A 50 -15.15 2.44 3.52
N GLU A 51 -15.79 1.62 2.69
CA GLU A 51 -15.22 0.38 2.17
C GLU A 51 -14.59 0.59 0.79
N THR A 52 -13.38 0.04 0.59
CA THR A 52 -12.76 -0.10 -0.74
C THR A 52 -12.73 -1.57 -1.14
N VAL A 53 -13.13 -1.87 -2.38
CA VAL A 53 -13.19 -3.23 -2.90
C VAL A 53 -12.41 -3.33 -4.20
N PHE A 54 -11.38 -4.16 -4.24
CA PHE A 54 -10.66 -4.54 -5.47
C PHE A 54 -11.22 -5.88 -5.96
N GLN A 55 -11.83 -5.90 -7.15
CA GLN A 55 -12.53 -7.09 -7.64
C GLN A 55 -11.68 -8.01 -8.50
N GLY A 56 -11.66 -9.31 -8.19
CA GLY A 56 -10.95 -10.32 -8.99
C GLY A 56 -9.44 -10.07 -9.01
N VAL A 57 -8.82 -10.20 -7.83
CA VAL A 57 -7.38 -9.98 -7.59
C VAL A 57 -6.62 -11.28 -7.34
N GLU A 58 -7.11 -12.42 -7.83
CA GLU A 58 -6.47 -13.72 -7.66
C GLU A 58 -5.03 -13.76 -8.19
N GLU A 59 -4.71 -12.96 -9.21
CA GLU A 59 -3.36 -12.87 -9.78
C GLU A 59 -2.32 -12.34 -8.76
N LEU A 60 -2.75 -11.57 -7.76
CA LEU A 60 -1.86 -11.11 -6.69
C LEU A 60 -1.25 -12.25 -5.86
N LYS A 61 -1.89 -13.44 -5.85
CA LYS A 61 -1.42 -14.59 -5.07
C LYS A 61 -0.19 -15.26 -5.65
N VAL A 62 0.11 -15.00 -6.92
CA VAL A 62 1.19 -15.67 -7.68
C VAL A 62 2.24 -14.67 -8.18
N LYS A 63 2.33 -13.50 -7.55
CA LYS A 63 3.41 -12.53 -7.80
C LYS A 63 4.68 -13.01 -7.08
N GLU A 64 5.59 -12.10 -6.76
CA GLU A 64 6.82 -12.41 -6.01
C GLU A 64 6.54 -13.09 -4.67
N SER A 65 5.38 -12.75 -4.08
CA SER A 65 4.79 -13.41 -2.92
C SER A 65 3.27 -13.56 -3.13
N ASP A 66 2.59 -14.23 -2.18
CA ASP A 66 1.14 -14.08 -2.06
C ASP A 66 0.83 -12.68 -1.49
N ARG A 67 0.70 -11.69 -2.38
CA ARG A 67 0.45 -10.30 -2.00
C ARG A 67 -0.91 -10.13 -1.33
N VAL A 68 -1.90 -10.96 -1.65
CA VAL A 68 -3.21 -10.92 -0.97
C VAL A 68 -3.02 -11.26 0.50
N GLU A 69 -2.35 -12.36 0.78
CA GLU A 69 -2.09 -12.80 2.14
C GLU A 69 -1.23 -11.76 2.90
N GLY A 70 -0.17 -11.26 2.26
CA GLY A 70 0.70 -10.23 2.82
C GLY A 70 -0.08 -8.97 3.20
N ILE A 71 -0.94 -8.47 2.30
CA ILE A 71 -1.77 -7.28 2.56
C ILE A 71 -2.71 -7.53 3.74
N VAL A 72 -3.47 -8.63 3.71
CA VAL A 72 -4.48 -8.92 4.74
C VAL A 72 -3.84 -9.11 6.11
N LYS A 73 -2.76 -9.89 6.20
CA LYS A 73 -2.07 -10.14 7.48
C LYS A 73 -1.47 -8.87 8.05
N ASN A 74 -0.73 -8.10 7.24
CA ASN A 74 -0.03 -6.92 7.73
C ASN A 74 -1.00 -5.80 8.13
N LEU A 75 -2.10 -5.59 7.39
CA LEU A 75 -3.13 -4.64 7.82
C LEU A 75 -3.77 -5.07 9.15
N ARG A 76 -4.09 -6.36 9.32
CA ARG A 76 -4.66 -6.87 10.58
C ARG A 76 -3.70 -6.72 11.77
N LYS A 77 -2.40 -6.93 11.57
CA LYS A 77 -1.37 -6.65 12.61
C LYS A 77 -1.33 -5.19 13.03
N ALA A 78 -1.63 -4.29 12.10
CA ALA A 78 -1.77 -2.86 12.37
C ALA A 78 -3.15 -2.47 12.96
N ASN A 79 -3.98 -3.45 13.37
CA ASN A 79 -5.38 -3.28 13.78
C ASN A 79 -6.29 -2.66 12.71
N LEU A 80 -5.92 -2.79 11.42
CA LEU A 80 -6.72 -2.36 10.27
C LEU A 80 -7.51 -3.54 9.70
N LYS A 81 -8.70 -3.26 9.17
CA LYS A 81 -9.64 -4.29 8.73
C LYS A 81 -9.48 -4.57 7.24
N ALA A 82 -9.00 -5.77 6.93
CA ALA A 82 -8.89 -6.30 5.58
C ALA A 82 -9.42 -7.73 5.50
N THR A 83 -10.10 -8.06 4.40
CA THR A 83 -10.62 -9.40 4.13
C THR A 83 -10.46 -9.73 2.66
N TYR A 84 -10.12 -10.98 2.36
CA TYR A 84 -10.19 -11.52 1.00
C TYR A 84 -11.32 -12.55 0.93
N SER A 85 -12.27 -12.36 0.01
CA SER A 85 -13.41 -13.26 -0.17
C SER A 85 -13.93 -13.16 -1.60
N ASN A 86 -14.34 -14.29 -2.19
CA ASN A 86 -14.88 -14.35 -3.57
C ASN A 86 -13.97 -13.65 -4.60
N ASN A 87 -12.66 -13.88 -4.51
CA ASN A 87 -11.62 -13.21 -5.31
C ASN A 87 -11.51 -11.70 -5.16
N ASN A 88 -12.20 -11.11 -4.20
CA ASN A 88 -12.13 -9.68 -3.93
C ASN A 88 -11.27 -9.41 -2.70
N LEU A 89 -10.44 -8.38 -2.78
CA LEU A 89 -9.76 -7.80 -1.62
C LEU A 89 -10.58 -6.60 -1.14
N ILE A 90 -10.99 -6.64 0.13
CA ILE A 90 -11.90 -5.68 0.75
C ILE A 90 -11.18 -5.03 1.92
N ILE A 91 -11.02 -3.72 1.86
CA ILE A 91 -10.39 -2.91 2.90
C ILE A 91 -11.46 -2.00 3.51
N GLN A 92 -11.72 -2.16 4.81
CA GLN A 92 -12.60 -1.28 5.54
C GLN A 92 -11.76 -0.13 6.10
N GLY A 93 -11.90 1.04 5.50
CA GLY A 93 -11.24 2.24 5.96
C GLY A 93 -12.02 2.96 7.06
N PHE A 94 -11.28 3.70 7.86
CA PHE A 94 -11.79 4.51 8.96
C PHE A 94 -11.75 5.99 8.58
N HIS A 95 -12.79 6.74 8.96
CA HIS A 95 -12.91 8.15 8.61
C HIS A 95 -12.33 9.07 9.70
N VAL A 96 -12.36 8.64 10.97
CA VAL A 96 -12.12 9.54 12.10
C VAL A 96 -10.67 9.45 12.58
N GLU A 97 -10.00 10.59 12.64
CA GLU A 97 -8.70 10.69 13.32
C GLU A 97 -8.82 10.21 14.76
N GLY A 98 -8.05 9.17 15.12
CA GLY A 98 -8.07 8.57 16.46
C GLY A 98 -8.86 7.26 16.59
N GLU A 99 -9.60 6.82 15.56
CA GLU A 99 -10.25 5.49 15.57
C GLU A 99 -9.24 4.33 15.54
N THR A 100 -8.00 4.59 15.10
CA THR A 100 -6.92 3.61 15.08
C THR A 100 -5.80 4.07 16.02
N SER A 101 -5.91 3.74 17.31
CA SER A 101 -4.81 3.93 18.28
C SER A 101 -3.89 2.70 18.25
N THR A 102 -3.31 2.39 17.09
CA THR A 102 -2.22 1.41 17.05
C THR A 102 -0.99 2.12 17.62
N GLU A 103 -0.65 1.74 18.85
CA GLU A 103 0.49 2.23 19.62
C GLU A 103 1.51 1.10 19.79
N GLY A 104 2.75 1.45 20.15
CA GLY A 104 3.84 0.48 20.27
C GLY A 104 4.50 0.20 18.93
N SER A 105 4.69 -1.08 18.59
CA SER A 105 5.31 -1.51 17.33
C SER A 105 4.44 -2.48 16.54
N VAL A 106 4.52 -2.40 15.22
CA VAL A 106 3.88 -3.30 14.27
C VAL A 106 4.95 -3.91 13.37
N SER A 107 5.10 -5.24 13.45
CA SER A 107 5.99 -6.00 12.57
C SER A 107 5.31 -6.34 11.25
N ILE A 108 5.92 -5.92 10.15
CA ILE A 108 5.49 -6.18 8.78
C ILE A 108 6.30 -7.34 8.21
N GLU A 109 5.61 -8.38 7.75
CA GLU A 109 6.21 -9.49 7.03
C GLU A 109 6.18 -9.19 5.53
N THR A 110 7.35 -9.03 4.91
CA THR A 110 7.46 -8.69 3.49
C THR A 110 7.35 -9.90 2.57
N ASN A 111 7.73 -11.09 3.07
CA ASN A 111 7.93 -12.29 2.25
C ASN A 111 8.88 -12.02 1.06
N ASN A 112 9.90 -11.17 1.26
CA ASN A 112 10.84 -10.71 0.23
C ASN A 112 10.22 -9.93 -0.93
N ASP A 113 8.97 -9.46 -0.79
CA ASP A 113 8.28 -8.68 -1.81
C ASP A 113 8.51 -7.18 -1.62
N HIS A 114 9.20 -6.58 -2.58
CA HIS A 114 9.58 -5.17 -2.54
C HIS A 114 8.37 -4.23 -2.48
N ARG A 115 7.25 -4.60 -3.10
CA ARG A 115 6.04 -3.78 -3.12
C ARG A 115 5.33 -3.83 -1.77
N ILE A 116 5.34 -4.96 -1.08
CA ILE A 116 4.84 -5.06 0.29
C ILE A 116 5.71 -4.21 1.23
N ALA A 117 7.04 -4.33 1.14
CA ALA A 117 7.97 -3.54 1.96
C ALA A 117 7.71 -2.03 1.84
N MET A 118 7.72 -1.51 0.61
CA MET A 118 7.52 -0.08 0.36
C MET A 118 6.11 0.40 0.71
N ALA A 119 5.07 -0.37 0.36
CA ALA A 119 3.69 0.01 0.66
C ALA A 119 3.43 0.14 2.17
N PHE A 120 3.87 -0.85 2.95
CA PHE A 120 3.60 -0.89 4.39
C PHE A 120 4.48 0.06 5.19
N ALA A 121 5.62 0.50 4.65
CA ALA A 121 6.42 1.57 5.24
C ALA A 121 5.59 2.84 5.48
N ILE A 122 4.70 3.16 4.53
CA ILE A 122 3.87 4.38 4.57
C ILE A 122 2.94 4.41 5.79
N LEU A 123 2.63 3.26 6.41
CA LEU A 123 1.87 3.22 7.67
C LEU A 123 2.52 4.06 8.78
N ALA A 124 3.86 4.19 8.77
CA ALA A 124 4.59 4.98 9.75
C ALA A 124 4.23 6.47 9.71
N MET A 125 3.68 6.95 8.59
CA MET A 125 3.24 8.34 8.44
C MET A 125 1.83 8.59 9.01
N LYS A 126 1.02 7.54 9.18
CA LYS A 126 -0.38 7.65 9.63
C LYS A 126 -0.62 7.08 11.03
N LEU A 127 0.14 6.07 11.44
CA LEU A 127 0.01 5.43 12.75
C LEU A 127 0.96 6.05 13.77
N LYS A 128 0.57 6.04 15.04
CA LYS A 128 1.44 6.41 16.17
C LYS A 128 2.38 5.26 16.61
N ALA A 129 2.44 4.19 15.83
CA ALA A 129 3.27 3.02 16.09
C ALA A 129 4.56 3.06 15.27
N THR A 130 5.61 2.45 15.82
CA THR A 130 6.80 2.08 15.06
C THR A 130 6.45 0.96 14.08
N ILE A 131 6.72 1.18 12.80
CA ILE A 131 6.63 0.12 11.78
C ILE A 131 8.00 -0.55 11.64
N ILE A 132 8.05 -1.85 11.86
CA ILE A 132 9.27 -2.67 11.74
C ILE A 132 9.10 -3.57 10.52
N ILE A 133 9.92 -3.36 9.50
CA ILE A 133 9.88 -4.15 8.26
C ILE A 133 10.96 -5.23 8.35
N ASP A 134 10.58 -6.50 8.22
CA ASP A 134 11.48 -7.64 8.42
C ASP A 134 12.65 -7.71 7.43
N ASN A 135 12.43 -7.31 6.17
CA ASN A 135 13.45 -7.30 5.14
C ASN A 135 13.26 -6.08 4.21
N TRP A 136 13.81 -4.93 4.60
CA TRP A 136 13.79 -3.75 3.73
C TRP A 136 14.65 -3.92 2.47
N ASP A 137 15.72 -4.71 2.51
CA ASP A 137 16.69 -4.78 1.42
C ASP A 137 16.10 -5.29 0.10
N CYS A 138 14.96 -5.99 0.14
CA CYS A 138 14.23 -6.38 -1.08
C CYS A 138 13.76 -5.17 -1.91
N SER A 139 13.52 -4.01 -1.29
CA SER A 139 13.08 -2.80 -1.99
C SER A 139 14.10 -2.25 -3.00
N GLU A 140 15.39 -2.51 -2.78
CA GLU A 140 16.49 -2.08 -3.65
C GLU A 140 16.46 -2.76 -5.03
N ILE A 141 15.75 -3.89 -5.16
CA ILE A 141 15.59 -4.60 -6.45
C ILE A 141 14.84 -3.71 -7.46
N SER A 142 13.82 -3.00 -7.00
CA SER A 142 12.96 -2.16 -7.85
C SER A 142 13.23 -0.67 -7.71
N PHE A 143 13.70 -0.24 -6.54
CA PHE A 143 13.93 1.16 -6.23
C PHE A 143 15.29 1.31 -5.54
N PRO A 144 16.37 1.45 -6.33
CA PRO A 144 17.69 1.74 -5.79
C PRO A 144 17.70 3.00 -4.91
N ASP A 145 18.48 2.96 -3.83
CA ASP A 145 18.58 4.02 -2.80
C ASP A 145 17.27 4.29 -2.05
N SER A 146 16.36 3.30 -2.01
CA SER A 146 15.06 3.42 -1.33
C SER A 146 15.20 3.89 0.13
N LYS A 147 16.19 3.37 0.87
CA LYS A 147 16.44 3.78 2.27
C LYS A 147 16.68 5.28 2.37
N THR A 148 17.48 5.84 1.46
CA THR A 148 17.78 7.26 1.43
C THR A 148 16.52 8.07 1.16
N TYR A 149 15.71 7.66 0.18
CA TYR A 149 14.46 8.34 -0.13
C TYR A 149 13.48 8.34 1.03
N PHE A 150 13.21 7.16 1.59
CA PHE A 150 12.23 6.99 2.65
C PHE A 150 12.69 7.58 4.00
N SER A 151 14.00 7.73 4.24
CA SER A 151 14.53 8.38 5.45
C SER A 151 14.17 9.86 5.56
N LYS A 152 13.78 10.49 4.44
CA LYS A 152 13.35 11.90 4.42
C LYS A 152 12.00 12.12 5.13
N PHE A 153 11.19 11.07 5.25
CA PHE A 153 9.83 11.17 5.81
C PHE A 153 9.49 10.07 6.83
N MET A 154 10.38 9.10 7.04
CA MET A 154 10.23 8.07 8.07
C MET A 154 11.51 7.94 8.89
N ASN A 155 11.35 7.79 10.21
CA ASN A 155 12.42 7.36 11.08
C ASN A 155 12.55 5.84 10.95
N PHE A 156 13.43 5.36 10.07
CA PHE A 156 13.81 3.95 10.08
C PHE A 156 14.53 3.66 11.39
N MET A 157 13.91 2.86 12.26
CA MET A 157 14.65 2.23 13.34
C MET A 157 15.43 1.05 12.76
N LYS A 158 16.71 0.99 13.11
CA LYS A 158 17.62 -0.11 12.76
C LYS A 158 17.16 -1.43 13.37
#